data_AF-A0A1E5JMJ1-F1
#
_entry.id   AF-A0A1E5JMJ1-F1
#
_cell.length_a   1.000
_cell.length_b   1.000
_cell.length_c   1.000
_cell.angle_alpha   90.00
_cell.angle_beta   90.00
_cell.angle_gamma   90.00
#
_symmetry.space_group_name_H-M   'P 1'
#
loop_
_entity.id
_entity.type
_entity.pdbx_description
1 polymer ?
#
loop_
_entity_poly.entity_id
_entity_poly.type
_entity_poly.pdbx_seq_one_letter_code
_entity_poly.pdbx_strand_id
1 'polypeptide(L)'
;MGFQYVDYDTLSKYIRESIATELKSHKLDARNLPKALRTLSVRHPDRAIQCRYLLAVLNSLDKSISPEKTCILNAAAFYIREQIFDSYQGTVTSFFLSPENSTLYNALTTSLNLTLENFPDSKNLLDMYDALSKFMHGHVYVDSDPSKGYLDLSKQLFSSQKIKNYKVEKVLKDLVKKVADFKLEQIEQTQLKESDKKTKNRIGLFSDKIVSTPPSEVVVEQGSANTSP
;
A
#
# COMPACT_ATOMS: atom_id res chain seq x y z
N MET A 1 11.66 0.38 8.21
CA MET A 1 11.70 -0.92 7.51
C MET A 1 10.62 -0.86 6.43
N GLY A 2 10.86 -1.42 5.26
CA GLY A 2 9.93 -1.32 4.12
C GLY A 2 9.20 -2.64 3.86
N PHE A 3 8.09 -2.59 3.15
CA PHE A 3 7.34 -3.78 2.76
C PHE A 3 8.11 -4.64 1.77
N GLN A 4 8.23 -5.94 2.07
CA GLN A 4 8.77 -6.92 1.16
C GLN A 4 7.65 -7.55 0.34
N TYR A 5 7.68 -7.33 -0.98
CA TYR A 5 6.74 -7.97 -1.90
C TYR A 5 6.83 -9.50 -1.82
N VAL A 6 5.67 -10.15 -1.78
CA VAL A 6 5.57 -11.60 -1.98
C VAL A 6 5.80 -11.89 -3.46
N ASP A 7 6.63 -12.88 -3.77
CA ASP A 7 6.91 -13.30 -5.15
C ASP A 7 5.61 -13.64 -5.92
N TYR A 8 5.61 -13.39 -7.23
CA TYR A 8 4.44 -13.55 -8.09
C TYR A 8 3.90 -14.98 -8.13
N ASP A 9 4.76 -15.99 -8.27
CA ASP A 9 4.32 -17.39 -8.41
C ASP A 9 3.76 -17.90 -7.07
N THR A 10 4.33 -17.42 -5.96
CA THR A 10 3.84 -17.68 -4.60
C THR A 10 2.50 -16.99 -4.32
N LEU A 11 2.42 -15.67 -4.56
CA LEU A 11 1.23 -14.87 -4.29
C LEU A 11 0.06 -15.27 -5.20
N SER A 12 0.30 -15.60 -6.47
CA SER A 12 -0.74 -16.05 -7.40
C SER A 12 -1.41 -17.35 -6.94
N LYS A 13 -0.63 -18.29 -6.42
CA LYS A 13 -1.13 -19.52 -5.78
C LYS A 13 -1.94 -19.21 -4.52
N TYR A 14 -1.45 -18.32 -3.66
CA TYR A 14 -2.14 -17.95 -2.42
C TYR A 14 -3.44 -17.17 -2.65
N ILE A 15 -3.52 -16.29 -3.65
CA ILE A 15 -4.78 -15.62 -4.03
C ILE A 15 -5.79 -16.65 -4.57
N ARG A 16 -5.35 -17.61 -5.39
CA ARG A 16 -6.22 -18.69 -5.89
C ARG A 16 -6.80 -19.54 -4.75
N GLU A 17 -5.99 -19.89 -3.73
CA GLU A 17 -6.48 -20.61 -2.55
C GLU A 17 -7.32 -19.71 -1.62
N SER A 18 -7.01 -18.42 -1.50
CA SER A 18 -7.83 -17.45 -0.75
C SER A 18 -9.26 -17.36 -1.31
N ILE A 19 -9.38 -17.29 -2.64
CA ILE A 19 -10.69 -17.30 -3.32
C ILE A 19 -11.37 -18.67 -3.15
N ALA A 20 -10.64 -19.77 -3.24
CA ALA A 20 -11.19 -21.10 -2.96
C ALA A 20 -11.69 -21.22 -1.50
N THR A 21 -11.00 -20.61 -0.54
CA THR A 21 -11.35 -20.61 0.89
C THR A 21 -12.59 -19.76 1.18
N GLU A 22 -12.70 -18.56 0.59
CA GLU A 22 -13.93 -17.76 0.62
C GLU A 22 -15.11 -18.52 0.02
N LEU A 23 -14.94 -19.23 -1.11
CA LEU A 23 -16.03 -20.04 -1.68
C LEU A 23 -16.42 -21.22 -0.78
N LYS A 24 -15.44 -21.90 -0.17
CA LYS A 24 -15.67 -23.00 0.80
C LYS A 24 -16.42 -22.50 2.05
N SER A 25 -16.12 -21.32 2.59
CA SER A 25 -16.82 -20.78 3.78
C SER A 25 -18.31 -20.53 3.51
N HIS A 26 -18.66 -20.12 2.27
CA HIS A 26 -20.06 -20.01 1.80
C HIS A 26 -20.70 -21.34 1.37
N LYS A 27 -20.04 -22.49 1.60
CA LYS A 27 -20.47 -23.85 1.17
C LYS A 27 -20.62 -23.99 -0.35
N LEU A 28 -19.77 -23.30 -1.12
CA LEU A 28 -19.75 -23.34 -2.59
C LEU A 28 -18.58 -24.19 -3.10
N ASP A 29 -18.81 -24.89 -4.21
CA ASP A 29 -17.78 -25.72 -4.86
C ASP A 29 -16.73 -24.87 -5.58
N ALA A 30 -15.54 -24.76 -4.97
CA ALA A 30 -14.40 -24.06 -5.55
C ALA A 30 -13.88 -24.68 -6.87
N ARG A 31 -14.19 -25.95 -7.17
CA ARG A 31 -13.80 -26.59 -8.45
C ARG A 31 -14.59 -26.01 -9.63
N ASN A 32 -15.86 -25.66 -9.42
CA ASN A 32 -16.69 -24.98 -10.42
C ASN A 32 -16.76 -23.46 -10.18
N LEU A 33 -15.59 -22.82 -10.30
CA LEU A 33 -15.40 -21.39 -10.05
C LEU A 33 -16.43 -20.47 -10.76
N PRO A 34 -16.81 -20.68 -12.04
CA PRO A 34 -17.83 -19.84 -12.69
C PRO A 34 -19.23 -19.98 -12.07
N LYS A 35 -19.63 -21.18 -11.66
CA LYS A 35 -20.92 -21.43 -10.98
C LYS A 35 -20.90 -20.85 -9.56
N ALA A 36 -19.83 -21.13 -8.81
CA ALA A 36 -19.66 -20.67 -7.44
C ALA A 36 -19.69 -19.13 -7.36
N LEU A 37 -18.96 -18.42 -8.22
CA LEU A 37 -18.97 -16.95 -8.29
C LEU A 37 -20.29 -16.35 -8.81
N ARG A 38 -21.16 -17.13 -9.46
CA ARG A 38 -22.54 -16.70 -9.76
C ARG A 38 -23.41 -16.81 -8.52
N THR A 39 -23.38 -17.96 -7.81
CA THR A 39 -24.12 -18.15 -6.57
C THR A 39 -23.68 -17.17 -5.48
N LEU A 40 -22.38 -16.93 -5.31
CA LEU A 40 -21.85 -15.95 -4.37
C LEU A 40 -22.39 -14.55 -4.65
N SER A 41 -22.49 -14.15 -5.94
CA SER A 41 -22.97 -12.81 -6.31
C SER A 41 -24.44 -12.52 -5.96
N VAL A 42 -25.23 -13.54 -5.59
CA VAL A 42 -26.61 -13.38 -5.12
C VAL A 42 -26.66 -13.03 -3.62
N ARG A 43 -25.73 -13.56 -2.81
CA ARG A 43 -25.72 -13.38 -1.35
C ARG A 43 -24.69 -12.35 -0.87
N HIS A 44 -23.53 -12.32 -1.50
CA HIS A 44 -22.39 -11.47 -1.17
C HIS A 44 -21.85 -10.84 -2.47
N PRO A 45 -22.59 -9.88 -3.08
CA PRO A 45 -22.25 -9.29 -4.38
C PRO A 45 -20.85 -8.68 -4.39
N ASP A 46 -20.47 -7.94 -3.35
CA ASP A 46 -19.16 -7.27 -3.28
C ASP A 46 -18.01 -8.27 -3.21
N ARG A 47 -18.12 -9.33 -2.41
CA ARG A 47 -17.10 -10.40 -2.34
C ARG A 47 -16.98 -11.12 -3.68
N ALA A 48 -18.10 -11.37 -4.37
CA ALA A 48 -18.07 -11.96 -5.71
C ALA A 48 -17.41 -11.04 -6.75
N ILE A 49 -17.60 -9.71 -6.66
CA ILE A 49 -16.94 -8.72 -7.51
C ILE A 49 -15.42 -8.70 -7.21
N GLN A 50 -15.03 -8.67 -5.94
CA GLN A 50 -13.63 -8.68 -5.50
C GLN A 50 -12.88 -9.93 -5.96
N CYS A 51 -13.46 -11.13 -5.78
CA CYS A 51 -12.89 -12.37 -6.29
C CYS A 51 -12.77 -12.37 -7.83
N ARG A 52 -13.78 -11.86 -8.56
CA ARG A 52 -13.72 -11.74 -10.03
C ARG A 52 -12.64 -10.76 -10.50
N TYR A 53 -12.45 -9.65 -9.79
CA TYR A 53 -11.39 -8.68 -10.06
C TYR A 53 -10.00 -9.32 -9.89
N LEU A 54 -9.74 -9.99 -8.76
CA LEU A 54 -8.46 -10.67 -8.51
C LEU A 54 -8.16 -11.74 -9.58
N LEU A 55 -9.18 -12.52 -9.99
CA LEU A 55 -9.03 -13.48 -11.08
C LEU A 55 -8.78 -12.82 -12.44
N ALA A 56 -9.39 -11.66 -12.71
CA ALA A 56 -9.15 -10.92 -13.94
C ALA A 56 -7.70 -10.39 -14.00
N VAL A 57 -7.19 -9.83 -12.90
CA VAL A 57 -5.79 -9.41 -12.76
C VAL A 57 -4.85 -10.59 -12.97
N LEU A 58 -5.04 -11.70 -12.24
CA LEU A 58 -4.24 -12.93 -12.39
C LEU A 58 -4.21 -13.44 -13.83
N ASN A 59 -5.37 -13.67 -14.45
CA ASN A 59 -5.46 -14.23 -15.79
C ASN A 59 -4.89 -13.31 -16.89
N SER A 60 -4.66 -12.02 -16.59
CA SER A 60 -3.95 -11.09 -17.47
C SER A 60 -2.45 -11.12 -17.22
N LEU A 61 -2.02 -11.07 -15.94
CA LEU A 61 -0.61 -11.10 -15.55
C LEU A 61 0.06 -12.46 -15.86
N ASP A 62 -0.66 -13.57 -15.77
CA ASP A 62 -0.17 -14.92 -16.16
C ASP A 62 0.22 -15.02 -17.64
N LYS A 63 -0.24 -14.06 -18.48
CA LYS A 63 0.10 -13.94 -19.91
C LYS A 63 1.07 -12.79 -20.19
N SER A 64 1.47 -12.05 -19.17
CA SER A 64 2.29 -10.86 -19.27
C SER A 64 3.74 -11.17 -18.96
N ILE A 65 4.64 -10.55 -19.71
CA ILE A 65 6.09 -10.58 -19.50
C ILE A 65 6.53 -9.31 -18.73
N SER A 66 5.59 -8.54 -18.18
CA SER A 66 5.90 -7.29 -17.47
C SER A 66 6.78 -7.56 -16.23
N PRO A 67 7.90 -6.84 -16.06
CA PRO A 67 8.73 -6.94 -14.86
C PRO A 67 7.97 -6.46 -13.60
N GLU A 68 6.96 -5.61 -13.77
CA GLU A 68 6.13 -5.08 -12.68
C GLU A 68 5.05 -6.07 -12.21
N LYS A 69 4.92 -7.27 -12.81
CA LYS A 69 3.85 -8.24 -12.48
C LYS A 69 3.71 -8.52 -10.98
N THR A 70 4.83 -8.60 -10.27
CA THR A 70 4.87 -8.84 -8.82
C THR A 70 4.30 -7.65 -8.06
N CYS A 71 4.72 -6.43 -8.40
CA CYS A 71 4.21 -5.20 -7.79
C CYS A 71 2.70 -5.04 -8.03
N ILE A 72 2.25 -5.21 -9.28
CA ILE A 72 0.83 -5.09 -9.67
C ILE A 72 -0.03 -6.12 -8.92
N LEU A 73 0.44 -7.37 -8.76
CA LEU A 73 -0.33 -8.40 -8.04
C LEU A 73 -0.39 -8.14 -6.53
N ASN A 74 0.72 -7.73 -5.91
CA ASN A 74 0.75 -7.31 -4.49
C ASN A 74 -0.19 -6.10 -4.28
N ALA A 75 -0.14 -5.12 -5.18
CA ALA A 75 -1.01 -3.95 -5.15
C ALA A 75 -2.49 -4.31 -5.30
N ALA A 76 -2.86 -5.16 -6.25
CA ALA A 76 -4.24 -5.58 -6.47
C ALA A 76 -4.81 -6.36 -5.26
N ALA A 77 -4.01 -7.24 -4.65
CA ALA A 77 -4.40 -7.98 -3.46
C ALA A 77 -4.53 -7.06 -2.23
N PHE A 78 -3.57 -6.14 -2.03
CA PHE A 78 -3.61 -5.19 -0.91
C PHE A 78 -4.78 -4.19 -1.05
N TYR A 79 -5.02 -3.70 -2.27
CA TYR A 79 -6.15 -2.82 -2.58
C TYR A 79 -7.50 -3.46 -2.27
N ILE A 80 -7.67 -4.74 -2.60
CA ILE A 80 -8.91 -5.49 -2.25
C ILE A 80 -9.01 -5.72 -0.74
N ARG A 81 -7.90 -5.99 -0.05
CA ARG A 81 -7.87 -6.06 1.42
C ARG A 81 -8.30 -4.74 2.06
N GLU A 82 -7.82 -3.60 1.55
CA GLU A 82 -8.21 -2.25 1.99
C GLU A 82 -9.70 -2.00 1.74
N GLN A 83 -10.21 -2.28 0.53
CA GLN A 83 -11.65 -2.18 0.24
C GLN A 83 -12.53 -3.06 1.15
N ILE A 84 -12.04 -4.23 1.57
CA ILE A 84 -12.75 -5.04 2.56
C ILE A 84 -12.71 -4.32 3.91
N PHE A 85 -11.54 -3.88 4.40
CA PHE A 85 -11.42 -3.14 5.66
C PHE A 85 -12.40 -1.96 5.75
N ASP A 86 -12.42 -1.10 4.73
CA ASP A 86 -13.31 0.07 4.65
C ASP A 86 -14.79 -0.32 4.69
N SER A 87 -15.17 -1.46 4.10
CA SER A 87 -16.55 -1.95 4.10
C SER A 87 -17.06 -2.36 5.50
N TYR A 88 -16.17 -2.62 6.45
CA TYR A 88 -16.50 -2.88 7.85
C TYR A 88 -16.52 -1.57 8.68
N GLN A 89 -15.59 -0.64 8.42
CA GLN A 89 -15.52 0.67 9.08
C GLN A 89 -16.72 1.59 8.77
N GLY A 90 -17.26 1.52 7.55
CA GLY A 90 -18.37 2.39 7.09
C GLY A 90 -19.74 2.09 7.69
N THR A 91 -19.84 1.21 8.69
CA THR A 91 -21.11 0.86 9.35
C THR A 91 -21.31 1.68 10.65
N VAL A 92 -22.56 2.04 10.96
CA VAL A 92 -22.92 2.79 12.18
C VAL A 92 -22.54 2.04 13.47
N THR A 93 -22.28 0.73 13.36
CA THR A 93 -21.86 -0.17 14.42
C THR A 93 -20.42 -0.65 14.21
N SER A 94 -19.50 0.23 13.82
CA SER A 94 -18.08 -0.10 13.56
C SER A 94 -17.34 -0.73 14.76
N PHE A 95 -17.83 -0.52 16.00
CA PHE A 95 -17.38 -1.25 17.19
C PHE A 95 -17.71 -2.76 17.20
N PHE A 96 -18.67 -3.22 16.39
CA PHE A 96 -19.17 -4.61 16.41
C PHE A 96 -18.77 -5.44 15.20
N LEU A 97 -18.27 -4.80 14.13
CA LEU A 97 -17.95 -5.46 12.87
C LEU A 97 -16.45 -5.34 12.59
N SER A 98 -15.65 -6.22 13.20
CA SER A 98 -14.24 -6.36 12.83
C SER A 98 -14.10 -6.89 11.38
N PRO A 99 -13.15 -6.37 10.58
CA PRO A 99 -12.79 -6.92 9.28
C PRO A 99 -12.21 -8.35 9.36
N GLU A 100 -11.71 -8.79 10.53
CA GLU A 100 -11.30 -10.18 10.77
C GLU A 100 -12.45 -11.20 10.64
N ASN A 101 -13.70 -10.74 10.62
CA ASN A 101 -14.86 -11.58 10.31
C ASN A 101 -14.95 -11.95 8.81
N SER A 102 -14.18 -11.30 7.93
CA SER A 102 -14.12 -11.65 6.50
C SER A 102 -13.05 -12.70 6.24
N THR A 103 -13.47 -13.89 5.78
CA THR A 103 -12.54 -14.97 5.38
C THR A 103 -11.54 -14.49 4.32
N LEU A 104 -12.00 -13.80 3.27
CA LEU A 104 -11.13 -13.21 2.25
C LEU A 104 -10.14 -12.16 2.80
N TYR A 105 -10.53 -11.31 3.76
CA TYR A 105 -9.61 -10.33 4.38
C TYR A 105 -8.46 -11.02 5.10
N ASN A 106 -8.76 -12.03 5.92
CA ASN A 106 -7.75 -12.81 6.64
C ASN A 106 -6.84 -13.54 5.65
N ALA A 107 -7.44 -14.23 4.67
CA ALA A 107 -6.69 -14.98 3.67
C ALA A 107 -5.76 -14.08 2.83
N LEU A 108 -6.19 -12.87 2.44
CA LEU A 108 -5.33 -11.89 1.77
C LEU A 108 -4.25 -11.33 2.71
N THR A 109 -4.56 -11.10 3.99
CA THR A 109 -3.58 -10.66 5.00
C THR A 109 -2.44 -11.66 5.15
N THR A 110 -2.76 -12.96 5.24
CA THR A 110 -1.78 -14.05 5.27
C THR A 110 -1.06 -14.19 3.91
N SER A 111 -1.77 -14.09 2.79
CA SER A 111 -1.19 -14.24 1.44
C SER A 111 -0.14 -13.19 1.12
N LEU A 112 -0.31 -11.96 1.65
CA LEU A 112 0.62 -10.83 1.51
C LEU A 112 1.70 -10.80 2.61
N ASN A 113 1.72 -11.79 3.50
CA ASN A 113 2.63 -11.87 4.65
C ASN A 113 2.64 -10.57 5.49
N LEU A 114 1.47 -9.95 5.70
CA LEU A 114 1.37 -8.68 6.42
C LEU A 114 1.57 -8.88 7.92
N THR A 115 2.57 -8.21 8.47
CA THR A 115 2.89 -8.19 9.91
C THR A 115 3.14 -6.75 10.36
N LEU A 116 3.37 -6.52 11.66
CA LEU A 116 3.75 -5.21 12.18
C LEU A 116 5.07 -4.69 11.57
N GLU A 117 5.97 -5.61 11.20
CA GLU A 117 7.28 -5.30 10.61
C GLU A 117 7.24 -5.27 9.07
N ASN A 118 6.31 -6.02 8.47
CA ASN A 118 6.11 -6.12 7.02
C ASN A 118 4.75 -5.53 6.61
N PHE A 119 4.65 -4.20 6.59
CA PHE A 119 3.45 -3.48 6.14
C PHE A 119 3.82 -2.34 5.17
N PRO A 120 3.04 -2.08 4.10
CA PRO A 120 3.29 -0.97 3.19
C PRO A 120 3.28 0.41 3.88
N ASP A 121 4.38 1.14 3.78
CA ASP A 121 4.44 2.57 4.09
C ASP A 121 3.94 3.43 2.90
N SER A 122 3.80 4.75 3.10
CA SER A 122 3.36 5.71 2.07
C SER A 122 4.20 5.66 0.78
N LYS A 123 5.48 5.28 0.85
CA LYS A 123 6.32 5.11 -0.35
C LYS A 123 5.98 3.81 -1.09
N ASN A 124 5.89 2.69 -0.39
CA ASN A 124 5.52 1.41 -0.99
C ASN A 124 4.10 1.48 -1.58
N LEU A 125 3.15 2.11 -0.89
CA LEU A 125 1.78 2.31 -1.37
C LEU A 125 1.72 3.19 -2.63
N LEU A 126 2.56 4.23 -2.70
CA LEU A 126 2.69 5.04 -3.91
C LEU A 126 3.12 4.19 -5.10
N ASP A 127 4.23 3.45 -4.97
CA ASP A 127 4.78 2.62 -6.05
C ASP A 127 3.78 1.52 -6.47
N MET A 128 3.13 0.88 -5.50
CA MET A 128 2.09 -0.15 -5.70
C MET A 128 0.87 0.39 -6.46
N TYR A 129 0.30 1.52 -6.01
CA TYR A 129 -0.93 2.06 -6.60
C TYR A 129 -0.69 2.81 -7.91
N ASP A 130 0.49 3.39 -8.14
CA ASP A 130 0.88 3.97 -9.43
C ASP A 130 1.05 2.86 -10.50
N ALA A 131 1.70 1.75 -10.16
CA ALA A 131 1.80 0.57 -11.04
C ALA A 131 0.43 -0.07 -11.33
N LEU A 132 -0.40 -0.26 -10.30
CA LEU A 132 -1.77 -0.79 -10.47
C LEU A 132 -2.64 0.14 -11.31
N SER A 133 -2.54 1.46 -11.11
CA SER A 133 -3.27 2.46 -11.89
C SER A 133 -2.87 2.39 -13.36
N LYS A 134 -1.57 2.40 -13.69
CA LYS A 134 -1.07 2.25 -15.07
C LYS A 134 -1.57 0.97 -15.73
N PHE A 135 -1.46 -0.16 -15.03
CA PHE A 135 -1.96 -1.45 -15.50
C PHE A 135 -3.46 -1.43 -15.80
N MET A 136 -4.28 -0.83 -14.91
CA MET A 136 -5.71 -0.73 -15.14
C MET A 136 -6.05 0.22 -16.29
N HIS A 137 -5.35 1.35 -16.44
CA HIS A 137 -5.52 2.25 -17.58
C HIS A 137 -5.27 1.55 -18.92
N GLY A 138 -4.17 0.80 -19.04
CA GLY A 138 -3.84 0.03 -20.26
C GLY A 138 -4.81 -1.12 -20.59
N HIS A 139 -5.67 -1.50 -19.64
CA HIS A 139 -6.74 -2.50 -19.83
C HIS A 139 -8.14 -1.89 -19.94
N VAL A 140 -8.26 -0.56 -19.97
CA VAL A 140 -9.54 0.18 -20.04
C VAL A 140 -9.57 1.18 -21.19
N TYR A 141 -8.48 1.92 -21.43
CA TYR A 141 -8.41 3.02 -22.39
C TYR A 141 -7.46 2.75 -23.56
N VAL A 142 -7.72 3.39 -24.70
CA VAL A 142 -6.84 3.38 -25.86
C VAL A 142 -5.51 4.04 -25.48
N ASP A 143 -4.39 3.38 -25.79
CA ASP A 143 -3.02 3.79 -25.39
C ASP A 143 -2.85 4.09 -23.89
N SER A 144 -3.69 3.53 -23.01
CA SER A 144 -3.77 3.85 -21.58
C SER A 144 -4.20 5.30 -21.25
N ASP A 145 -4.75 6.04 -22.22
CA ASP A 145 -5.08 7.46 -22.10
C ASP A 145 -6.60 7.69 -22.10
N PRO A 146 -7.19 8.18 -20.98
CA PRO A 146 -8.64 8.46 -20.90
C PRO A 146 -9.15 9.43 -21.97
N SER A 147 -8.30 10.34 -22.48
CA SER A 147 -8.70 11.32 -23.50
C SER A 147 -8.92 10.71 -24.89
N LYS A 148 -8.29 9.56 -25.16
CA LYS A 148 -8.47 8.77 -26.40
C LYS A 148 -9.67 7.82 -26.34
N GLY A 149 -10.36 7.79 -25.21
CA GLY A 149 -11.54 6.97 -24.99
C GLY A 149 -11.25 5.50 -24.65
N TYR A 150 -12.32 4.73 -24.61
CA TYR A 150 -12.32 3.35 -24.12
C TYR A 150 -11.83 2.35 -25.17
N LEU A 151 -11.13 1.29 -24.72
CA LEU A 151 -10.96 0.07 -25.50
C LEU A 151 -12.33 -0.57 -25.78
N ASP A 152 -12.43 -1.34 -26.86
CA ASP A 152 -13.61 -2.15 -27.14
C ASP A 152 -13.93 -3.11 -25.96
N LEU A 153 -15.23 -3.30 -25.68
CA LEU A 153 -15.75 -4.06 -24.53
C LEU A 153 -15.25 -5.51 -24.50
N SER A 154 -15.00 -6.11 -25.68
CA SER A 154 -14.43 -7.46 -25.80
C SER A 154 -12.98 -7.52 -25.30
N LYS A 155 -12.22 -6.44 -25.49
CA LYS A 155 -10.80 -6.31 -25.11
C LYS A 155 -10.64 -5.85 -23.66
N GLN A 156 -11.47 -4.91 -23.19
CA GLN A 156 -11.45 -4.43 -21.80
C GLN A 156 -11.46 -5.58 -20.79
N LEU A 157 -10.48 -5.63 -19.89
CA LEU A 157 -10.39 -6.70 -18.88
C LEU A 157 -11.49 -6.57 -17.81
N PHE A 158 -11.81 -5.32 -17.46
CA PHE A 158 -12.67 -4.94 -16.35
C PHE A 158 -14.08 -4.50 -16.78
N SER A 159 -14.50 -4.81 -18.01
CA SER A 159 -15.82 -4.41 -18.50
C SER A 159 -16.95 -5.06 -17.70
N SER A 160 -18.08 -4.37 -17.62
CA SER A 160 -19.30 -4.85 -16.94
C SER A 160 -19.85 -6.17 -17.49
N GLN A 161 -19.47 -6.53 -18.73
CA GLN A 161 -19.73 -7.85 -19.34
C GLN A 161 -18.94 -8.98 -18.67
N LYS A 162 -17.68 -8.74 -18.30
CA LYS A 162 -16.79 -9.73 -17.66
C LYS A 162 -16.96 -9.75 -16.14
N ILE A 163 -17.10 -8.58 -15.53
CA ILE A 163 -17.34 -8.41 -14.09
C ILE A 163 -18.65 -7.64 -13.88
N LYS A 164 -19.75 -8.38 -13.76
CA LYS A 164 -21.09 -7.80 -13.54
C LYS A 164 -21.09 -6.84 -12.36
N ASN A 165 -21.67 -5.66 -12.55
CA ASN A 165 -21.79 -4.57 -11.58
C ASN A 165 -20.46 -3.92 -11.12
N TYR A 166 -19.31 -4.27 -11.71
CA TYR A 166 -18.05 -3.58 -11.42
C TYR A 166 -18.03 -2.18 -12.02
N LYS A 167 -17.63 -1.19 -11.23
CA LYS A 167 -17.53 0.23 -11.62
C LYS A 167 -16.05 0.60 -11.74
N VAL A 168 -15.45 0.28 -12.89
CA VAL A 168 -14.01 0.46 -13.11
C VAL A 168 -13.57 1.91 -12.98
N GLU A 169 -14.41 2.88 -13.39
CA GLU A 169 -14.12 4.31 -13.27
C GLU A 169 -14.09 4.77 -11.80
N LYS A 170 -14.84 4.12 -10.91
CA LYS A 170 -14.77 4.41 -9.47
C LYS A 170 -13.41 3.99 -8.92
N VAL A 171 -12.94 2.79 -9.29
CA VAL A 171 -11.63 2.27 -8.85
C VAL A 171 -10.48 3.08 -9.43
N LEU A 172 -10.54 3.45 -10.72
CA LEU A 172 -9.52 4.30 -11.34
C LEU A 172 -9.44 5.69 -10.69
N LYS A 173 -10.59 6.32 -10.41
CA LYS A 173 -10.62 7.62 -9.69
C LYS A 173 -10.04 7.51 -8.27
N ASP A 174 -10.36 6.44 -7.56
CA ASP A 174 -9.86 6.17 -6.21
C ASP A 174 -8.34 5.93 -6.20
N LEU A 175 -7.82 5.11 -7.12
CA LEU A 175 -6.38 4.89 -7.28
C LEU A 175 -5.63 6.18 -7.66
N VAL A 176 -6.13 6.95 -8.63
CA VAL A 176 -5.54 8.25 -9.00
C VAL A 176 -5.53 9.22 -7.82
N LYS A 177 -6.59 9.24 -7.02
CA LYS A 177 -6.63 10.07 -5.81
C LYS A 177 -5.60 9.62 -4.79
N LYS A 178 -5.57 8.33 -4.41
CA LYS A 178 -4.58 7.77 -3.46
C LYS A 178 -3.13 8.06 -3.89
N VAL A 179 -2.84 7.89 -5.18
CA VAL A 179 -1.52 8.22 -5.77
C VAL A 179 -1.19 9.72 -5.68
N ALA A 180 -2.17 10.60 -5.87
CA ALA A 180 -1.97 12.04 -5.71
C ALA A 180 -1.76 12.43 -4.24
N ASP A 181 -2.58 11.89 -3.33
CA ASP A 181 -2.50 12.12 -1.88
C ASP A 181 -1.10 11.71 -1.35
N PHE A 182 -0.60 10.51 -1.69
CA PHE A 182 0.76 10.08 -1.30
C PHE A 182 1.89 10.92 -1.93
N LYS A 183 1.72 11.45 -3.15
CA LYS A 183 2.69 12.38 -3.76
C LYS A 183 2.76 13.70 -3.00
N LEU A 184 1.62 14.21 -2.51
CA LEU A 184 1.56 15.43 -1.69
C LEU A 184 2.22 15.22 -0.32
N GLU A 185 1.92 14.11 0.37
CA GLU A 185 2.57 13.75 1.65
C GLU A 185 4.11 13.73 1.53
N GLN A 186 4.66 13.16 0.45
CA GLN A 186 6.10 13.10 0.23
C GLN A 186 6.73 14.49 -0.01
N ILE A 187 6.00 15.40 -0.66
CA ILE A 187 6.44 16.79 -0.85
C ILE A 187 6.48 17.50 0.51
N GLU A 188 5.41 17.42 1.30
CA GLU A 188 5.32 18.03 2.63
C GLU A 188 6.40 17.52 3.59
N GLN A 189 6.60 16.20 3.66
CA GLN A 189 7.68 15.60 4.46
C GLN A 189 9.08 16.04 4.01
N THR A 190 9.27 16.33 2.73
CA THR A 190 10.55 16.81 2.21
C THR A 190 10.79 18.27 2.62
N GLN A 191 9.77 19.13 2.52
CA GLN A 191 9.84 20.52 2.97
C GLN A 191 10.16 20.63 4.47
N LEU A 192 9.49 19.83 5.32
CA LEU A 192 9.74 19.79 6.76
C LEU A 192 11.20 19.39 7.09
N LYS A 193 11.73 18.37 6.40
CA LYS A 193 13.13 17.94 6.55
C LYS A 193 14.13 19.01 6.11
N GLU A 194 13.78 19.89 5.18
CA GLU A 194 14.60 21.05 4.81
C GLU A 194 14.54 22.19 5.83
N SER A 195 13.36 22.53 6.37
CA SER A 195 13.24 23.55 7.43
C SER A 195 13.98 23.13 8.71
N ASP A 196 13.94 21.85 9.07
CA ASP A 196 14.66 21.32 10.24
C ASP A 196 16.19 21.39 10.05
N LYS A 197 16.69 21.07 8.84
CA LYS A 197 18.11 21.20 8.50
C LYS A 197 18.56 22.66 8.54
N LYS A 198 17.78 23.58 7.96
CA LYS A 198 18.04 25.04 8.03
C LYS A 198 18.07 25.55 9.47
N THR A 199 17.20 25.02 10.34
CA THR A 199 17.14 25.40 11.76
C THR A 199 18.32 24.85 12.56
N LYS A 200 18.69 23.58 12.38
CA LYS A 200 19.87 22.97 13.04
C LYS A 200 21.18 23.65 12.64
N ASN A 201 21.35 23.99 11.36
CA ASN A 201 22.52 24.72 10.87
C ASN A 201 22.62 26.14 11.46
N ARG A 202 21.50 26.75 11.87
CA ARG A 202 21.47 28.08 12.50
C ARG A 202 21.85 28.06 13.98
N ILE A 203 21.65 26.94 14.66
CA ILE A 203 22.04 26.73 16.07
C ILE A 203 23.55 26.46 16.17
N GLY A 204 24.13 25.74 15.20
CA GLY A 204 25.58 25.46 15.15
C GLY A 204 26.49 26.66 14.89
N LEU A 205 25.94 27.87 14.65
CA LEU A 205 26.69 29.09 14.34
C LEU A 205 26.99 29.99 15.56
N PHE A 206 26.62 29.57 16.78
CA PHE A 206 26.80 30.35 18.02
C PHE A 206 27.65 29.65 19.09
N SER A 207 28.25 28.49 18.79
CA SER A 207 29.09 27.73 19.72
C SER A 207 30.57 27.80 19.34
N ASP A 208 31.16 29.00 19.36
CA ASP A 208 32.61 29.15 19.49
C ASP A 208 33.00 30.49 20.11
N LYS A 209 33.33 30.46 21.41
CA LYS A 209 34.16 31.46 22.10
C LYS A 209 34.79 30.87 23.37
N ILE A 210 35.54 29.77 23.21
CA ILE A 210 36.57 29.40 24.18
C ILE A 210 37.80 30.25 23.85
N VAL A 211 38.04 31.29 24.64
CA VAL A 211 39.27 32.10 24.54
C VAL A 211 40.42 31.27 25.12
N SER A 212 41.35 30.86 24.25
CA SER A 212 42.60 30.24 24.65
C SER A 212 43.75 31.23 24.42
N THR A 213 44.50 31.54 25.49
CA THR A 213 45.73 32.35 25.46
C THR A 213 46.71 31.87 26.53
N PRO A 214 47.88 31.36 26.12
CA PRO A 214 49.14 31.40 26.87
C PRO A 214 50.26 32.10 26.04
N PRO A 215 51.51 32.24 26.53
CA PRO A 215 52.07 32.00 27.88
C PRO A 215 52.36 33.36 28.58
N SER A 216 53.26 33.60 29.56
CA SER A 216 54.41 32.87 30.15
C SER A 216 54.70 33.30 31.62
N GLU A 217 55.57 32.51 32.29
CA GLU A 217 56.77 32.89 33.10
C GLU A 217 56.86 34.28 33.80
N VAL A 218 57.40 34.45 35.04
CA VAL A 218 58.22 33.56 35.91
C VAL A 218 58.36 34.14 37.36
N VAL A 219 58.23 33.31 38.42
CA VAL A 219 58.87 33.37 39.78
C VAL A 219 58.49 34.62 40.67
N VAL A 220 58.52 34.70 42.02
CA VAL A 220 59.32 34.15 43.15
C VAL A 220 58.51 34.04 44.47
N GLU A 221 59.00 33.24 45.44
CA GLU A 221 58.93 33.34 46.93
C GLU A 221 57.58 33.52 47.67
N GLN A 222 57.13 32.54 48.47
CA GLN A 222 57.46 32.25 49.90
C GLN A 222 56.69 33.11 50.94
N GLY A 223 56.05 32.45 51.91
CA GLY A 223 55.59 33.08 53.16
C GLY A 223 54.51 32.30 53.93
N SER A 224 54.85 31.82 55.13
CA SER A 224 54.03 31.35 56.28
C SER A 224 52.53 31.04 56.08
N ALA A 225 52.02 29.84 56.39
CA ALA A 225 52.02 29.10 57.67
C ALA A 225 50.97 29.57 58.72
N ASN A 226 50.36 28.55 59.33
CA ASN A 226 49.65 28.48 60.62
C ASN A 226 48.11 28.69 60.73
N THR A 227 47.51 27.52 61.01
CA THR A 227 46.57 27.20 62.10
C THR A 227 45.06 27.44 61.96
N SER A 228 44.36 26.36 62.35
CA SER A 228 42.93 26.20 62.63
C SER A 228 42.53 26.91 63.96
N PRO A 229 41.31 26.73 64.51
CA PRO A 229 40.64 27.71 65.39
C PRO A 229 41.30 27.95 66.75
#